data_AF-A0A2G9TEG5-F1
#
_entry.id   AF-A0A2G9TEG5-F1
#
_cell.length_a   1.000
_cell.length_b   1.000
_cell.length_c   1.000
_cell.angle_alpha   90.00
_cell.angle_beta   90.00
_cell.angle_gamma   90.00
#
_symmetry.space_group_name_H-M   'P 1'
#
loop_
_entity.id
_entity.type
_entity.pdbx_description
1 polymer ?
#
loop_
_entity_poly.entity_id
_entity_poly.type
_entity_poly.pdbx_seq_one_letter_code
_entity_poly.pdbx_strand_id
1 'polypeptide(L)'
;CEVTGDSFVSAEVRRMGVETAPMITMSVVAMIFFVVIFSLRRDPSRAKPWESLVGCLIPLLALISTTGLLSWCGWKFQSIIVAAFFLVISVGVDDVFIILRAWDRTNTEEEVPERMAQTLEDAGPSILI
;
A
#
# COMPACT_ATOMS: atom_id res chain seq x y z
N CYS A 1 -13.41 25.46 -36.30
CA CYS A 1 -12.58 24.24 -36.31
C CYS A 1 -12.12 23.81 -34.91
N GLU A 2 -12.21 24.66 -33.87
CA GLU A 2 -11.86 24.32 -32.49
C GLU A 2 -12.80 23.28 -31.85
N VAL A 3 -14.11 23.39 -32.13
CA VAL A 3 -15.17 22.50 -31.61
C VAL A 3 -15.00 21.03 -32.02
N THR A 4 -14.37 20.78 -33.17
CA THR A 4 -14.14 19.42 -33.67
C THR A 4 -13.03 18.73 -32.86
N GLY A 5 -11.96 19.45 -32.50
CA GLY A 5 -10.84 18.90 -31.72
C GLY A 5 -11.24 18.44 -30.32
N ASP A 6 -12.02 19.24 -29.59
CA ASP A 6 -12.47 18.90 -28.23
C ASP A 6 -13.38 17.67 -28.18
N SER A 7 -14.20 17.48 -29.24
CA SER A 7 -15.06 16.30 -29.37
C SER A 7 -14.26 15.02 -29.65
N PHE A 8 -13.17 15.10 -30.43
CA PHE A 8 -12.26 13.97 -30.66
C PHE A 8 -11.40 13.66 -29.44
N VAL A 9 -10.90 14.68 -28.74
CA VAL A 9 -10.14 14.51 -27.50
C VAL A 9 -11.04 13.91 -26.41
N SER A 10 -12.28 14.39 -26.25
CA SER A 10 -13.23 13.79 -25.29
C SER A 10 -13.60 12.35 -25.65
N ALA A 11 -13.71 12.03 -26.95
CA ALA A 11 -13.95 10.66 -27.40
C ALA A 11 -12.75 9.74 -27.12
N GLU A 12 -11.52 10.23 -27.32
CA GLU A 12 -10.29 9.48 -27.06
C GLU A 12 -10.04 9.30 -25.55
N VAL A 13 -10.28 10.35 -24.75
CA VAL A 13 -10.23 10.29 -23.28
C VAL A 13 -11.27 9.31 -22.74
N ARG A 14 -12.49 9.33 -23.28
CA ARG A 14 -13.53 8.38 -22.90
C ARG A 14 -13.19 6.97 -23.34
N ARG A 15 -12.58 6.78 -24.51
CA ARG A 15 -12.13 5.47 -24.99
C ARG A 15 -11.03 4.90 -24.10
N MET A 16 -10.01 5.69 -23.77
CA MET A 16 -8.99 5.30 -22.80
C MET A 16 -9.60 4.98 -21.43
N GLY A 17 -10.58 5.76 -20.97
CA GLY A 17 -11.29 5.52 -19.72
C GLY A 17 -12.06 4.20 -19.70
N VAL A 18 -12.76 3.86 -20.79
CA VAL A 18 -13.54 2.63 -20.92
C VAL A 18 -12.64 1.40 -21.12
N GLU A 19 -11.51 1.52 -21.81
CA GLU A 19 -10.51 0.44 -21.93
C GLU A 19 -9.79 0.17 -20.59
N THR A 20 -9.60 1.20 -19.77
CA THR A 20 -8.91 1.09 -18.47
C THR A 20 -9.86 0.71 -17.32
N ALA A 21 -11.17 1.01 -17.45
CA ALA A 21 -12.20 0.68 -16.47
C ALA A 21 -12.25 -0.78 -16.01
N PRO A 22 -12.19 -1.80 -16.89
CA PRO A 22 -12.20 -3.20 -16.45
C PRO A 22 -10.93 -3.57 -15.66
N MET A 23 -9.78 -2.99 -16.00
CA MET A 23 -8.53 -3.23 -15.28
C MET A 23 -8.50 -2.58 -13.90
N ILE A 24 -9.07 -1.38 -13.76
CA ILE A 24 -9.26 -0.71 -12.46
C ILE A 24 -10.25 -1.49 -11.59
N THR A 25 -11.33 -1.98 -12.17
CA THR A 25 -12.33 -2.77 -11.43
C THR A 25 -11.70 -4.06 -10.90
N MET A 26 -10.93 -4.76 -11.73
CA MET A 26 -10.25 -5.98 -11.32
C MET A 26 -9.17 -5.71 -10.25
N SER A 27 -8.43 -4.61 -10.35
CA SER A 27 -7.41 -4.25 -9.37
C SER A 27 -8.01 -3.85 -8.02
N VAL A 28 -9.12 -3.11 -7.99
CA VAL A 28 -9.83 -2.77 -6.76
C VAL A 28 -10.35 -4.03 -6.08
N VAL A 29 -10.94 -4.96 -6.83
CA VAL A 29 -11.40 -6.26 -6.29
C VAL A 29 -10.23 -7.09 -5.76
N ALA A 30 -9.12 -7.17 -6.51
CA ALA A 30 -7.93 -7.89 -6.08
C ALA A 30 -7.29 -7.26 -4.83
N MET A 31 -7.26 -5.94 -4.73
CA MET A 31 -6.77 -5.21 -3.55
C MET A 31 -7.66 -5.47 -2.34
N ILE A 32 -8.99 -5.41 -2.49
CA ILE A 32 -9.94 -5.73 -1.41
C ILE A 32 -9.76 -7.18 -0.96
N PHE A 33 -9.63 -8.12 -1.89
CA PHE A 33 -9.36 -9.53 -1.57
C PHE A 33 -8.01 -9.69 -0.84
N PHE A 34 -6.97 -9.02 -1.32
CA PHE A 34 -5.64 -9.08 -0.72
C PHE A 34 -5.66 -8.53 0.71
N VAL A 35 -6.27 -7.36 0.93
CA VAL A 35 -6.45 -6.74 2.25
C VAL A 35 -7.25 -7.67 3.18
N VAL A 36 -8.32 -8.30 2.70
CA VAL A 36 -9.13 -9.23 3.50
C VAL A 36 -8.34 -10.49 3.86
N ILE A 37 -7.60 -11.08 2.92
CA ILE A 37 -6.73 -12.24 3.18
C ILE A 37 -5.60 -11.89 4.16
N PHE A 38 -5.01 -10.71 4.00
CA PHE A 38 -3.92 -10.22 4.82
C PHE A 38 -4.38 -9.86 6.24
N SER A 39 -5.60 -9.29 6.35
CA SER A 39 -6.28 -9.06 7.61
C SER A 39 -6.62 -10.35 8.38
N LEU A 40 -6.53 -11.53 7.74
CA LEU A 40 -6.99 -12.82 8.29
C LEU A 40 -5.88 -13.72 8.86
N ARG A 41 -4.62 -13.29 8.95
CA ARG A 41 -3.52 -14.05 9.61
C ARG A 41 -2.61 -13.06 10.36
N ARG A 42 -1.98 -13.32 11.52
CA ARG A 42 -1.36 -14.54 12.06
C ARG A 42 -0.95 -14.37 13.55
N ASP A 43 -1.89 -14.43 14.50
CA ASP A 43 -1.72 -15.01 15.86
C ASP A 43 -2.73 -14.42 16.90
N PRO A 44 -3.72 -15.21 17.39
CA PRO A 44 -4.80 -14.68 18.25
C PRO A 44 -4.49 -14.60 19.75
N SER A 45 -3.36 -15.14 20.24
CA SER A 45 -3.22 -15.44 21.68
C SER A 45 -2.20 -14.59 22.45
N ARG A 46 -1.33 -13.82 21.78
CA ARG A 46 -0.41 -12.83 22.42
C ARG A 46 -0.13 -11.58 21.59
N ALA A 47 -0.55 -11.55 20.32
CA ALA A 47 -0.32 -10.41 19.45
C ALA A 47 -1.32 -9.31 19.77
N LYS A 48 -0.86 -8.05 19.84
CA LYS A 48 -1.73 -6.88 19.75
C LYS A 48 -2.13 -6.73 18.28
N PRO A 49 -3.27 -7.29 17.84
CA PRO A 49 -3.56 -7.47 16.41
C PRO A 49 -3.71 -6.13 15.69
N TRP A 50 -4.04 -5.08 16.46
CA TRP A 50 -4.18 -3.71 16.00
C TRP A 50 -2.88 -3.13 15.43
N GLU A 51 -1.73 -3.46 16.01
CA GLU A 51 -0.44 -2.89 15.58
C GLU A 51 -0.03 -3.42 14.19
N SER A 52 -0.24 -4.72 13.94
CA SER A 52 -0.01 -5.33 12.62
C SER A 52 -1.04 -4.88 11.57
N LEU A 53 -2.31 -4.70 11.97
CA LEU A 53 -3.37 -4.19 11.08
C LEU A 53 -3.07 -2.75 10.62
N VAL A 54 -2.65 -1.89 11.54
CA VAL A 54 -2.24 -0.51 11.23
C VAL A 54 -0.99 -0.52 10.34
N GLY A 55 -0.02 -1.39 10.61
CA GLY A 55 1.18 -1.56 9.77
C GLY A 55 0.87 -1.87 8.31
N CYS A 56 -0.17 -2.67 8.04
CA CYS A 56 -0.58 -3.02 6.68
C CYS A 56 -1.42 -1.93 5.99
N LEU A 57 -2.15 -1.11 6.75
CA LEU A 57 -2.95 -0.01 6.20
C LEU A 57 -2.08 1.15 5.72
N ILE A 58 -0.90 1.37 6.32
CA ILE A 58 -0.03 2.50 5.99
C ILE A 58 0.48 2.46 4.53
N PRO A 59 1.06 1.36 4.01
CA PRO A 59 1.46 1.27 2.61
C PRO A 59 0.29 1.48 1.64
N LEU A 60 -0.89 0.97 1.98
CA LEU A 60 -2.09 1.11 1.16
C LEU A 60 -2.57 2.56 1.09
N LEU A 61 -2.62 3.26 2.22
CA LEU A 61 -2.98 4.68 2.26
C LEU A 61 -1.94 5.53 1.54
N ALA A 62 -0.65 5.21 1.66
CA ALA A 62 0.42 5.90 0.93
C ALA A 62 0.27 5.76 -0.59
N LEU A 63 -0.08 4.56 -1.06
CA LEU A 63 -0.35 4.27 -2.48
C LEU A 63 -1.58 5.01 -3.01
N ILE A 64 -2.70 4.99 -2.28
CA ILE A 64 -3.92 5.73 -2.65
C ILE A 64 -3.64 7.23 -2.66
N SER A 65 -2.93 7.74 -1.64
CA SER A 65 -2.58 9.16 -1.56
C SER A 65 -1.68 9.59 -2.72
N THR A 66 -0.64 8.81 -3.03
CA THR A 66 0.29 9.09 -4.12
C THR A 66 -0.43 9.10 -5.47
N THR A 67 -1.28 8.10 -5.72
CA THR A 67 -2.03 8.03 -6.98
C THR A 67 -3.12 9.10 -7.09
N GLY A 68 -3.77 9.46 -5.97
CA GLY A 68 -4.70 10.57 -5.89
C GLY A 68 -4.02 11.93 -6.16
N LEU A 69 -2.84 12.16 -5.57
CA LEU A 69 -2.02 13.36 -5.79
C LEU A 69 -1.57 13.48 -7.24
N LEU A 70 -1.08 12.39 -7.85
CA LEU A 70 -0.66 12.39 -9.24
C LEU A 70 -1.85 12.64 -10.19
N SER A 71 -3.01 12.05 -9.89
CA SER A 71 -4.24 12.33 -10.64
C SER A 71 -4.67 13.79 -10.50
N TRP A 72 -4.51 14.41 -9.32
CA TRP A 72 -4.80 15.82 -9.10
C TRP A 72 -3.86 16.72 -9.92
N CYS A 73 -2.57 16.36 -10.05
CA CYS A 73 -1.59 17.05 -10.89
C CYS A 73 -1.82 16.87 -12.40
N GLY A 74 -2.92 16.22 -12.82
CA GLY A 74 -3.28 16.06 -14.23
C GLY A 74 -2.49 14.96 -14.95
N TRP A 75 -1.80 14.08 -14.22
CA TRP A 75 -1.13 12.93 -14.82
C TRP A 75 -2.14 11.84 -15.17
N LYS A 76 -2.03 11.31 -16.39
CA LYS A 76 -2.90 10.23 -16.87
C LYS A 76 -2.62 8.96 -16.09
N PHE A 77 -3.68 8.33 -15.60
CA PHE A 77 -3.59 7.07 -14.88
C PHE A 77 -3.18 5.96 -15.84
N GLN A 78 -1.98 5.38 -15.64
CA GLN A 78 -1.47 4.30 -16.46
C GLN A 78 -1.75 2.95 -15.80
N SER A 79 -2.14 1.97 -16.60
CA SER A 79 -2.39 0.59 -16.17
C SER A 79 -1.24 -0.07 -15.40
N ILE A 80 0.01 0.36 -15.63
CA ILE A 80 1.19 -0.15 -14.93
C ILE A 80 1.21 0.15 -13.42
N ILE A 81 0.49 1.20 -12.98
CA ILE A 81 0.41 1.60 -11.57
C ILE A 81 -0.22 0.49 -10.72
N VAL A 82 -1.10 -0.33 -11.32
CA VAL A 82 -1.69 -1.49 -10.66
C VAL A 82 -0.64 -2.52 -10.25
N ALA A 83 0.36 -2.77 -11.09
CA ALA A 83 1.46 -3.66 -10.74
C ALA A 83 2.31 -3.06 -9.60
N ALA A 84 2.49 -1.74 -9.59
CA ALA A 84 3.18 -1.03 -8.52
C ALA A 84 2.45 -1.18 -7.16
N PHE A 85 1.11 -1.16 -7.14
CA PHE A 85 0.35 -1.41 -5.91
C PHE A 85 0.65 -2.80 -5.32
N PHE A 86 0.67 -3.84 -6.15
CA PHE A 86 0.99 -5.19 -5.69
C PHE A 86 2.41 -5.31 -5.14
N LEU A 87 3.38 -4.71 -5.84
CA LEU A 87 4.79 -4.71 -5.42
C LEU A 87 4.99 -3.98 -4.09
N VAL A 88 4.42 -2.79 -3.93
CA VAL A 88 4.59 -1.97 -2.71
C VAL A 88 3.90 -2.62 -1.51
N ILE A 89 2.74 -3.24 -1.70
CA ILE A 89 2.09 -4.00 -0.61
C ILE A 89 2.94 -5.20 -0.21
N SER A 90 3.52 -5.93 -1.18
CA SER A 90 4.36 -7.10 -0.89
C SER A 90 5.59 -6.72 -0.07
N VAL A 91 6.30 -5.66 -0.46
CA VAL A 91 7.48 -5.16 0.27
C VAL A 91 7.08 -4.59 1.64
N GLY A 92 6.01 -3.76 1.71
CA GLY A 92 5.59 -3.16 2.97
C GLY A 92 5.12 -4.18 4.01
N VAL A 93 4.59 -5.32 3.57
CA VAL A 93 4.29 -6.45 4.45
C VAL A 93 5.56 -7.08 5.01
N ASP A 94 6.58 -7.29 4.17
CA ASP A 94 7.85 -7.87 4.58
C ASP A 94 8.54 -6.99 5.64
N ASP A 95 8.51 -5.67 5.45
CA ASP A 95 9.05 -4.69 6.41
C ASP A 95 8.36 -4.76 7.78
N VAL A 96 7.03 -4.85 7.80
CA VAL A 96 6.25 -4.97 9.05
C VAL A 96 6.58 -6.27 9.79
N PHE A 97 6.81 -7.38 9.08
CA PHE A 97 7.23 -8.63 9.71
C PHE A 97 8.62 -8.54 10.32
N ILE A 98 9.56 -7.83 9.67
CA ILE A 98 10.91 -7.61 10.20
C ILE A 98 10.84 -6.80 11.50
N ILE A 99 10.07 -5.70 11.52
CA ILE A 99 9.89 -4.87 12.73
C ILE A 99 9.25 -5.69 13.86
N LEU A 100 8.17 -6.43 13.57
CA LEU A 100 7.48 -7.23 14.59
C LEU A 100 8.38 -8.30 15.19
N ARG A 101 9.22 -8.94 14.36
CA ARG A 101 10.17 -9.95 14.83
C ARG A 101 11.29 -9.35 15.67
N ALA A 102 11.76 -8.15 15.32
CA ALA A 102 12.73 -7.42 16.13
C ALA A 102 12.10 -6.97 17.47
N TRP A 103 10.85 -6.53 17.46
CA TRP A 103 10.11 -6.16 18.67
C TRP A 103 9.90 -7.34 19.62
N ASP A 104 9.57 -8.53 19.10
CA ASP A 104 9.38 -9.74 19.91
C ASP A 104 10.68 -10.24 20.57
N ARG A 105 11.84 -9.86 20.03
CA ARG A 105 13.17 -10.16 20.61
C ARG A 105 13.57 -9.22 21.75
N THR A 106 12.91 -8.07 21.90
CA THR A 106 13.22 -7.10 22.97
C THR A 106 12.78 -7.60 24.34
N ASN A 107 13.50 -7.20 25.38
CA ASN A 107 13.16 -7.58 26.75
C ASN A 107 11.81 -6.97 27.15
N THR A 108 10.89 -7.78 27.69
CA THR A 108 9.54 -7.32 28.04
C THR A 108 9.50 -6.51 29.34
N GLU A 109 10.57 -6.56 30.13
CA GLU A 109 10.71 -5.84 31.40
C GLU A 109 11.19 -4.38 31.24
N GLU A 110 11.67 -4.02 30.05
CA GLU A 110 12.14 -2.66 29.73
C GLU A 110 10.99 -1.71 29.37
N GLU A 111 11.21 -0.41 29.56
CA GLU A 111 10.22 0.60 29.22
C GLU A 111 9.99 0.64 27.69
N VAL A 112 8.75 0.97 27.28
CA VAL A 112 8.36 1.06 25.86
C VAL A 112 9.31 1.89 24.97
N PRO A 113 9.85 3.05 25.42
CA PRO A 113 10.76 3.85 24.60
C PRO A 113 12.08 3.12 24.30
N GLU A 114 12.59 2.37 25.28
CA GLU A 114 13.87 1.66 25.20
C GLU A 114 13.76 0.44 24.28
N ARG A 115 12.66 -0.30 24.41
CA ARG A 115 12.30 -1.39 23.49
C ARG A 115 12.14 -0.91 22.04
N MET A 116 11.55 0.27 21.84
CA MET A 116 11.40 0.87 20.52
C MET A 116 12.74 1.29 19.91
N ALA A 117 13.64 1.85 20.73
CA ALA A 117 14.99 2.19 20.29
C ALA A 117 15.76 0.94 19.83
N GLN A 118 15.76 -0.14 20.63
CA GLN A 118 16.41 -1.40 20.28
C GLN A 118 15.81 -2.05 19.02
N THR A 119 14.48 -2.03 18.90
CA THR A 119 13.79 -2.57 17.71
C THR A 119 14.18 -1.80 16.45
N LEU A 120 14.24 -0.47 16.53
CA LEU A 120 14.65 0.38 15.40
C LEU A 120 16.14 0.25 15.08
N GLU A 121 17.00 0.00 16.08
CA GLU A 121 18.42 -0.23 15.88
C GLU A 121 18.68 -1.53 15.09
N ASP A 122 17.95 -2.61 15.38
CA ASP A 122 18.11 -3.91 14.70
C ASP A 122 17.38 -3.96 13.34
N ALA A 123 16.11 -3.50 13.29
CA ALA A 123 15.28 -3.59 12.08
C ALA A 123 15.48 -2.41 11.10
N GLY A 124 15.86 -1.23 11.60
CA GLY A 124 15.94 -0.01 10.81
C GLY A 124 16.88 -0.09 9.59
N PRO A 125 18.12 -0.58 9.75
CA PRO A 125 19.04 -0.75 8.62
C PRO A 125 18.52 -1.71 7.55
N SER A 126 17.78 -2.76 7.93
CA SER A 126 17.22 -3.75 6.99
C SER A 126 16.04 -3.25 6.17
N ILE A 127 15.30 -2.26 6.67
CA ILE A 127 14.13 -1.68 5.97
C ILE A 127 14.55 -0.53 5.05
N LEU A 128 15.63 0.18 5.43
CA LEU A 128 16.12 1.33 4.66
C LEU A 128 16.89 0.92 3.40
N ILE A 129 17.50 -0.27 3.39
CA ILE A 129 18.40 -0.75 2.34
C ILE A 129 17.67 -1.44 1.19
#